data_AF-A0A960YFL6-F1
#
_entry.id   AF-A0A960YFL6-F1
#
_cell.length_a   1.000
_cell.length_b   1.000
_cell.length_c   1.000
_cell.angle_alpha   90.00
_cell.angle_beta   90.00
_cell.angle_gamma   90.00
#
_symmetry.space_group_name_H-M   'P 1'
#
loop_
_entity.id
_entity.type
_entity.pdbx_description
1 polymer ?
#
loop_
_entity_poly.entity_id
_entity_poly.type
_entity_poly.pdbx_seq_one_letter_code
_entity_poly.pdbx_strand_id
1 'polypeptide(L)'
;MKTKVKSNTIVNDWQSEDWKELRFRKKEFLDILRVLNRFYAMQAVKTKSNSSYLFREELVNMSDESFRVYLKRFGNYEYLVTAEIIEGNSSRMDSWIHVDGIKQERDELLSQGNLSHPVHAVISLSDLYSGACEETPEGFELPSILD
;
A
#
# COMPACT_ATOMS: atom_id res chain seq x y z
N MET A 1 49.96 1.06 18.80
CA MET A 1 48.91 1.81 18.07
C MET A 1 47.90 0.81 17.53
N LYS A 2 46.67 0.79 18.05
CA LYS A 2 45.55 0.03 17.46
C LYS A 2 44.49 1.04 17.07
N THR A 3 44.35 1.25 15.77
CA THR A 3 43.40 2.18 15.17
C THR A 3 41.99 1.61 15.39
N LYS A 4 41.16 2.29 16.18
CA LYS A 4 39.73 1.99 16.27
C LYS A 4 39.09 2.42 14.95
N VAL A 5 38.72 1.44 14.13
CA VAL A 5 37.81 1.65 13.00
C VAL A 5 36.46 2.04 13.60
N LYS A 6 36.01 3.27 13.33
CA LYS A 6 34.63 3.67 13.62
C LYS A 6 33.76 2.96 12.59
N SER A 7 32.97 1.99 13.06
CA SER A 7 31.89 1.40 12.29
C SER A 7 30.90 2.50 11.93
N ASN A 8 30.87 2.89 10.65
CA ASN A 8 29.80 3.71 10.09
C ASN A 8 28.54 2.83 10.02
N THR A 9 27.75 2.84 11.09
CA THR A 9 26.37 2.35 11.02
C THR A 9 25.59 3.40 10.25
N ILE A 10 25.29 3.14 8.98
CA ILE A 10 24.22 3.85 8.28
C ILE A 10 22.93 3.37 8.94
N VAL A 11 22.45 4.14 9.92
CA VAL A 11 21.11 3.96 10.46
C VAL A 11 20.20 4.56 9.40
N ASN A 12 19.62 3.72 8.53
CA ASN A 12 18.45 4.16 7.78
C ASN A 12 17.32 4.26 8.81
N ASP A 13 17.13 5.45 9.33
CA ASP A 13 16.04 5.80 10.25
C ASP A 13 14.75 5.81 9.41
N TRP A 14 14.22 4.61 9.11
CA TRP A 14 12.89 4.47 8.52
C TRP A 14 11.87 4.87 9.59
N GLN A 15 11.66 6.18 9.76
CA GLN A 15 10.58 6.67 10.60
C GLN A 15 9.28 6.22 9.93
N SER A 16 8.65 5.20 10.48
CA SER A 16 7.33 4.78 10.03
C SER A 16 6.38 5.94 10.28
N GLU A 17 5.73 6.43 9.24
CA GLU A 17 4.69 7.44 9.41
C GLU A 17 3.49 6.84 10.15
N ASP A 18 2.67 7.68 10.75
CA ASP A 18 1.42 7.25 11.36
C ASP A 18 0.43 6.74 10.30
N TRP A 19 -0.62 6.08 10.77
CA TRP A 19 -1.68 5.58 9.91
C TRP A 19 -2.46 6.72 9.27
N LYS A 20 -2.75 6.59 7.97
CA LYS A 20 -3.64 7.48 7.23
C LYS A 20 -4.78 6.68 6.64
N GLU A 21 -5.99 7.23 6.64
CA GLU A 21 -7.15 6.62 5.98
C GLU A 21 -7.26 7.17 4.55
N LEU A 22 -7.48 6.30 3.56
CA LEU A 22 -7.82 6.71 2.19
C LEU A 22 -9.28 7.17 2.15
N ARG A 23 -9.48 8.49 2.09
CA ARG A 23 -10.81 9.12 2.13
C ARG A 23 -11.36 9.38 0.74
N PHE A 24 -10.48 9.73 -0.21
CA PHE A 24 -10.85 10.08 -1.57
C PHE A 24 -10.25 9.12 -2.58
N ARG A 25 -10.72 9.19 -3.83
CA ARG A 25 -10.13 8.46 -4.97
C ARG A 25 -10.06 6.93 -4.76
N LYS A 26 -10.96 6.37 -3.94
CA LYS A 26 -11.08 4.93 -3.65
C LYS A 26 -11.16 4.08 -4.91
N LYS A 27 -11.85 4.55 -5.95
CA LYS A 27 -11.90 3.87 -7.26
C LYS A 27 -10.52 3.58 -7.84
N GLU A 28 -9.58 4.52 -7.78
CA GLU A 28 -8.24 4.33 -8.34
C GLU A 28 -7.42 3.35 -7.51
N PHE A 29 -7.60 3.33 -6.19
CA PHE A 29 -7.06 2.29 -5.34
C PHE A 29 -7.59 0.90 -5.75
N LEU A 30 -8.89 0.77 -5.99
CA LEU A 30 -9.47 -0.48 -6.50
C LEU A 30 -8.92 -0.84 -7.90
N ASP A 31 -8.66 0.14 -8.76
CA ASP A 31 -8.04 -0.10 -10.07
C ASP A 31 -6.59 -0.65 -9.93
N ILE A 32 -5.80 -0.14 -8.98
CA ILE A 32 -4.48 -0.72 -8.63
C ILE A 32 -4.65 -2.18 -8.20
N LEU A 33 -5.60 -2.47 -7.30
CA LEU A 33 -5.85 -3.83 -6.83
C LEU A 33 -6.30 -4.77 -7.95
N ARG A 34 -7.15 -4.31 -8.88
CA ARG A 34 -7.58 -5.12 -10.03
C ARG A 34 -6.40 -5.54 -10.91
N VAL A 35 -5.44 -4.65 -11.14
CA VAL A 35 -4.22 -4.97 -11.89
C VAL A 35 -3.38 -6.00 -11.14
N LEU A 36 -3.18 -5.83 -9.84
CA LEU A 36 -2.45 -6.78 -9.00
C LEU A 36 -3.11 -8.16 -8.96
N ASN A 37 -4.43 -8.21 -8.74
CA ASN A 37 -5.17 -9.46 -8.72
C ASN A 37 -5.08 -10.18 -10.07
N ARG A 38 -5.20 -9.46 -11.19
CA ARG A 38 -5.00 -10.04 -12.53
C ARG A 38 -3.60 -10.63 -12.68
N PHE A 39 -2.57 -9.95 -12.20
CA PHE A 39 -1.19 -10.46 -12.22
C PHE A 39 -1.05 -11.76 -11.40
N TYR A 40 -1.61 -11.81 -10.19
CA TYR A 40 -1.59 -13.02 -9.36
C TYR A 40 -2.43 -14.17 -9.93
N ALA A 41 -3.54 -13.87 -10.60
CA ALA A 41 -4.39 -14.88 -11.25
C ALA A 41 -3.67 -15.56 -12.43
N MET A 42 -2.84 -14.82 -13.17
CA MET A 42 -2.05 -15.35 -14.29
C MET A 42 -0.92 -16.29 -13.84
N GLN A 43 -0.43 -16.16 -12.60
CA GLN A 43 0.69 -16.98 -12.07
C GLN A 43 0.30 -18.38 -11.54
N ALA A 44 -0.95 -18.81 -11.76
CA ALA A 44 -1.49 -20.18 -11.59
C ALA A 44 -1.93 -20.67 -10.18
N VAL A 45 -3.06 -21.39 -10.21
CA VAL A 45 -3.80 -22.29 -9.27
C VAL A 45 -3.68 -22.07 -7.76
N LYS A 46 -2.49 -21.93 -7.17
CA LYS A 46 -2.30 -21.81 -5.70
C LYS A 46 -2.64 -20.43 -5.14
N THR A 47 -2.65 -19.39 -5.97
CA THR A 47 -3.05 -18.03 -5.56
C THR A 47 -4.55 -17.90 -5.33
N LYS A 48 -5.38 -18.69 -6.02
CA LYS A 48 -6.85 -18.62 -5.90
C LYS A 48 -7.39 -19.14 -4.56
N SER A 49 -6.61 -19.94 -3.83
CA SER A 49 -6.94 -20.43 -2.49
C SER A 49 -6.32 -19.60 -1.36
N ASN A 50 -5.59 -18.52 -1.69
CA ASN A 50 -5.04 -17.63 -0.67
C ASN A 50 -6.16 -16.70 -0.16
N SER A 51 -6.41 -16.71 1.14
CA SER A 51 -7.40 -15.85 1.80
C SER A 51 -7.22 -14.38 1.45
N SER A 52 -5.99 -13.88 1.36
CA SER A 52 -5.71 -12.48 1.00
C SER A 52 -5.95 -12.16 -0.48
N TYR A 53 -5.84 -13.15 -1.37
CA TYR A 53 -6.26 -12.96 -2.76
C TYR A 53 -7.78 -12.86 -2.84
N LEU A 54 -8.50 -13.78 -2.20
CA LEU A 54 -9.96 -13.77 -2.18
C LEU A 54 -10.52 -12.50 -1.53
N PHE A 55 -9.93 -12.04 -0.43
CA PHE A 55 -10.29 -10.77 0.20
C PHE A 55 -10.13 -9.59 -0.76
N ARG A 56 -8.98 -9.49 -1.46
CA ARG A 56 -8.75 -8.40 -2.42
C ARG A 56 -9.66 -8.49 -3.64
N GLU A 57 -9.99 -9.69 -4.12
CA GLU A 57 -10.96 -9.88 -5.20
C GLU A 57 -12.36 -9.44 -4.80
N GLU A 58 -12.72 -9.61 -3.54
CA GLU A 58 -14.00 -9.12 -3.05
C GLU A 58 -13.99 -7.61 -2.85
N LEU A 59 -12.92 -7.07 -2.26
CA LEU A 59 -12.72 -5.65 -2.02
C LEU A 59 -12.90 -4.81 -3.30
N VAL A 60 -12.40 -5.28 -4.45
CA VAL A 60 -12.54 -4.57 -5.74
C VAL A 60 -13.96 -4.49 -6.28
N ASN A 61 -14.89 -5.24 -5.70
CA ASN A 61 -16.31 -5.23 -6.05
C ASN A 61 -17.19 -4.48 -5.04
N MET A 62 -16.59 -3.96 -3.95
CA MET A 62 -17.33 -3.22 -2.93
C MET A 62 -17.66 -1.80 -3.37
N SER A 63 -18.77 -1.27 -2.84
CA SER A 63 -19.11 0.14 -2.96
C SER A 63 -18.23 0.98 -2.03
N ASP A 64 -18.01 2.25 -2.38
CA ASP A 64 -17.10 3.14 -1.63
C ASP A 64 -17.44 3.29 -0.14
N GLU A 65 -18.71 3.08 0.25
CA GLU A 65 -19.19 3.13 1.63
C GLU A 65 -19.07 1.80 2.38
N SER A 66 -18.80 0.70 1.67
CA SER A 66 -18.75 -0.66 2.22
C SER A 66 -17.34 -1.09 2.62
N PHE A 67 -16.35 -0.20 2.52
CA PHE A 67 -14.98 -0.51 2.94
C PHE A 67 -14.18 0.73 3.37
N ARG A 68 -13.15 0.47 4.18
CA ARG A 68 -12.12 1.44 4.57
C ARG A 68 -10.74 0.91 4.23
N VAL A 69 -9.81 1.83 3.98
CA VAL A 69 -8.41 1.50 3.67
C VAL A 69 -7.54 2.41 4.51
N TYR A 70 -6.61 1.80 5.23
CA TYR A 70 -5.61 2.46 6.04
C TYR A 70 -4.23 2.14 5.49
N LEU A 71 -3.39 3.16 5.40
CA LEU A 71 -2.06 3.09 4.83
C LEU A 71 -1.05 3.58 5.85
N LYS A 72 0.03 2.83 6.02
CA LYS A 72 1.20 3.23 6.80
C LYS A 72 2.45 3.12 5.94
N ARG A 73 3.14 4.23 5.70
CA ARG A 73 4.42 4.21 4.98
C ARG A 73 5.54 3.79 5.93
N PHE A 74 6.37 2.84 5.52
CA PHE A 74 7.52 2.37 6.32
C PHE A 74 8.82 2.26 5.52
N GLY A 75 8.80 2.61 4.23
CA GLY A 75 9.97 2.72 3.39
C GLY A 75 9.77 3.81 2.33
N ASN A 76 10.67 3.87 1.35
CA ASN A 76 10.55 4.86 0.27
C ASN A 76 9.35 4.56 -0.63
N TYR A 77 9.08 3.27 -0.85
CA TYR A 77 8.02 2.79 -1.75
C TYR A 77 7.15 1.72 -1.07
N GLU A 78 7.45 1.37 0.17
CA GLU A 78 6.81 0.30 0.92
C GLU A 78 5.73 0.85 1.86
N TYR A 79 4.54 0.30 1.72
CA TYR A 79 3.36 0.63 2.51
C TYR A 79 2.79 -0.63 3.14
N LEU A 80 2.43 -0.55 4.41
CA LEU A 80 1.52 -1.51 5.02
C LEU A 80 0.10 -1.02 4.69
N VAL A 81 -0.65 -1.86 3.99
CA VAL A 81 -2.04 -1.61 3.62
C VAL A 81 -2.92 -2.49 4.46
N THR A 82 -3.88 -1.88 5.14
CA THR A 82 -4.95 -2.60 5.83
C THR A 82 -6.28 -2.17 5.25
N ALA A 83 -7.08 -3.13 4.81
CA ALA A 83 -8.43 -2.85 4.33
C ALA A 83 -9.45 -3.55 5.23
N GLU A 84 -10.56 -2.86 5.45
CA GLU A 84 -11.70 -3.34 6.24
C GLU A 84 -12.93 -3.36 5.33
N ILE A 85 -13.57 -4.52 5.22
CA ILE A 85 -14.88 -4.67 4.59
C ILE A 85 -15.95 -4.63 5.68
N ILE A 86 -16.97 -3.78 5.48
CA ILE A 86 -18.07 -3.55 6.44
C ILE A 86 -19.33 -4.26 5.94
N GLU A 87 -19.88 -5.15 6.75
CA GLU A 87 -21.07 -5.97 6.46
C GLU A 87 -22.09 -5.86 7.60
N GLY A 88 -22.99 -4.88 7.50
CA GLY A 88 -24.01 -4.63 8.52
C GLY A 88 -23.38 -4.28 9.87
N ASN A 89 -23.50 -5.18 10.84
CA ASN A 89 -22.95 -5.02 12.20
C ASN A 89 -21.61 -5.73 12.40
N SER A 90 -21.04 -6.33 11.35
CA SER A 90 -19.75 -7.01 11.37
C SER A 90 -18.79 -6.36 10.39
N SER A 91 -17.49 -6.53 10.63
CA SER A 91 -16.46 -6.22 9.67
C SER A 91 -15.39 -7.30 9.67
N ARG A 92 -14.62 -7.35 8.59
CA ARG A 92 -13.44 -8.20 8.48
C ARG A 92 -12.32 -7.44 7.81
N MET A 93 -11.10 -7.78 8.21
CA MET A 93 -9.91 -7.04 7.82
C MET A 93 -8.87 -7.97 7.23
N ASP A 94 -8.09 -7.46 6.29
CA ASP A 94 -6.87 -8.09 5.83
C ASP A 94 -5.78 -7.02 5.66
N SER A 95 -4.52 -7.45 5.80
CA SER A 95 -3.37 -6.57 5.66
C SER A 95 -2.28 -7.19 4.80
N TRP A 96 -1.64 -6.34 4.00
CA TRP A 96 -0.52 -6.77 3.16
C TRP A 96 0.49 -5.64 2.98
N ILE A 97 1.70 -6.02 2.59
CA ILE A 97 2.71 -5.06 2.16
C ILE A 97 2.48 -4.76 0.67
N HIS A 98 2.39 -3.48 0.34
CA HIS A 98 2.41 -2.98 -1.03
C HIS A 98 3.74 -2.31 -1.31
N VAL A 99 4.39 -2.71 -2.40
CA VAL A 99 5.60 -2.06 -2.93
C VAL A 99 5.19 -1.27 -4.16
N ASP A 100 5.34 0.05 -4.09
CA ASP A 100 4.93 0.96 -5.15
C ASP A 100 5.98 1.06 -6.27
N GLY A 101 6.00 0.02 -7.11
CA GLY A 101 6.92 -0.04 -8.26
C GLY A 101 6.67 1.04 -9.31
N ILE A 102 5.47 1.64 -9.38
CA ILE A 102 5.18 2.73 -10.31
C ILE A 102 5.91 3.99 -9.87
N LYS A 103 5.82 4.34 -8.57
CA LYS A 103 6.56 5.49 -8.04
C LYS A 103 8.07 5.29 -8.15
N GLN A 104 8.55 4.08 -7.84
CA GLN A 104 9.98 3.75 -7.96
C GLN A 104 10.49 3.95 -9.41
N GLU A 105 9.84 3.32 -10.39
CA GLU A 105 10.22 3.44 -11.81
C GLU A 105 10.16 4.90 -12.28
N ARG A 106 9.12 5.63 -11.84
CA ARG A 106 8.96 7.05 -12.16
C ARG A 106 10.17 7.86 -11.68
N ASP A 107 10.58 7.67 -10.44
CA ASP A 107 11.72 8.39 -9.85
C ASP A 107 13.05 8.04 -10.54
N GLU A 108 13.25 6.77 -10.89
CA GLU A 108 14.41 6.31 -11.66
C GLU A 108 14.47 6.99 -13.03
N LEU A 109 13.36 7.03 -13.78
CA LEU A 109 13.29 7.69 -15.09
C LEU A 109 13.46 9.21 -15.01
N LEU A 110 12.89 9.85 -13.98
CA LEU A 110 13.10 11.29 -13.73
C LEU A 110 14.58 11.58 -13.47
N SER A 111 15.27 10.73 -12.69
CA SER A 111 16.71 10.88 -12.41
C SER A 111 17.58 10.77 -13.67
N GLN A 112 17.09 10.06 -14.69
CA GLN A 112 17.72 9.91 -16.00
C GLN A 112 17.29 11.00 -17.00
N GLY A 113 16.40 11.93 -16.61
CA GLY A 113 15.87 12.99 -17.47
C GLY A 113 14.78 12.55 -18.45
N ASN A 114 14.23 11.33 -18.30
CA ASN A 114 13.16 10.84 -19.16
C ASN A 114 11.78 11.25 -18.64
N LEU A 115 11.27 12.37 -19.17
CA LEU A 115 9.96 12.92 -18.79
C LEU A 115 8.81 12.43 -19.68
N SER A 116 9.11 11.72 -20.78
CA SER A 116 8.11 11.32 -21.79
C SER A 116 7.50 9.94 -21.57
N HIS A 117 8.03 9.16 -20.62
CA HIS A 117 7.59 7.79 -20.42
C HIS A 117 6.13 7.72 -19.90
N PRO A 118 5.29 6.78 -20.41
CA PRO A 118 3.88 6.70 -20.01
C PRO A 118 3.62 6.47 -18.51
N VAL A 119 4.61 5.95 -17.76
CA VAL A 119 4.49 5.73 -16.31
C VAL A 119 4.17 7.01 -15.53
N HIS A 120 4.53 8.18 -16.07
CA HIS A 120 4.22 9.48 -15.47
C HIS A 120 2.72 9.76 -15.42
N ALA A 121 1.92 9.09 -16.26
CA ALA A 121 0.46 9.21 -16.28
C ALA A 121 -0.26 8.13 -15.46
N VAL A 122 0.45 7.14 -14.93
CA VAL A 122 -0.13 6.03 -14.16
C VAL A 122 -0.23 6.43 -12.70
N ILE A 123 -1.43 6.37 -12.12
CA ILE A 123 -1.64 6.63 -10.68
C ILE A 123 -0.97 5.52 -9.86
N SER A 124 -0.17 5.93 -8.88
CA SER A 124 0.55 5.08 -7.93
C SER A 124 -0.07 5.12 -6.54
N LEU A 125 0.29 4.17 -5.67
CA LEU A 125 -0.17 4.21 -4.27
C LEU A 125 0.38 5.43 -3.54
N SER A 126 1.59 5.87 -3.87
CA SER A 126 2.22 7.08 -3.33
C SER A 126 1.46 8.35 -3.72
N ASP A 127 0.89 8.40 -4.93
CA ASP A 127 0.03 9.53 -5.35
C ASP A 127 -1.26 9.56 -4.51
N LEU A 128 -1.83 8.39 -4.18
CA LEU A 128 -3.01 8.28 -3.32
C LEU A 128 -2.68 8.60 -1.86
N TYR A 129 -1.55 8.11 -1.35
CA TYR A 129 -1.11 8.35 0.02
C TYR A 129 -0.91 9.85 0.29
N SER A 130 -0.28 10.56 -0.65
CA SER A 130 0.01 11.99 -0.52
C SER A 130 -1.18 12.90 -0.84
N GLY A 131 -2.06 12.49 -1.76
CA GLY A 131 -3.11 13.36 -2.30
C GLY A 131 -4.55 12.99 -1.95
N ALA A 132 -4.79 11.86 -1.28
CA ALA A 132 -6.14 11.35 -1.04
C ALA A 132 -6.36 10.73 0.34
N CYS A 133 -5.35 10.75 1.20
CA CYS A 133 -5.43 10.23 2.56
C CYS A 133 -5.51 11.36 3.60
N GLU A 134 -6.19 11.08 4.70
CA GLU A 134 -6.23 11.94 5.89
C GLU A 134 -5.56 11.22 7.06
N GLU A 135 -4.88 11.97 7.94
CA GLU A 135 -4.29 11.41 9.15
C GLU A 135 -5.38 10.78 10.02
N THR A 136 -5.09 9.61 10.59
CA THR A 136 -5.96 9.02 11.60
C THR A 136 -5.86 9.80 12.92
N PRO A 137 -6.89 9.75 13.78
CA PRO A 137 -6.84 10.40 15.09
C PRO A 137 -5.63 9.95 15.93
N GLU A 138 -5.14 10.83 16.80
CA GLU A 138 -4.06 10.48 17.74
C GLU A 138 -4.44 9.25 18.58
N GLY A 139 -3.52 8.29 18.69
CA GLY A 139 -3.77 7.03 19.38
C GLY A 139 -4.64 6.03 18.60
N PHE A 140 -4.88 6.25 17.30
CA PHE A 140 -5.50 5.26 16.44
C PHE A 140 -4.63 4.00 16.36
N GLU A 141 -5.21 2.89 16.78
CA GLU A 141 -4.68 1.56 16.56
C GLU A 141 -5.67 0.77 15.71
N LEU A 142 -5.16 0.05 14.71
CA LEU A 142 -5.98 -0.93 14.02
C LEU A 142 -6.34 -2.05 14.99
N PRO A 143 -7.58 -2.57 14.96
CA PRO A 143 -7.94 -3.77 15.70
C PRO A 143 -6.91 -4.88 15.45
N SER A 144 -6.42 -5.52 16.51
CA SER A 144 -5.45 -6.61 16.35
C SER A 144 -6.08 -7.72 15.49
N ILE A 145 -5.43 -8.08 14.38
CA ILE A 145 -5.85 -9.16 13.47
C ILE A 145 -5.51 -10.55 14.08
N LEU A 146 -5.55 -10.66 15.40
CA LEU A 146 -5.24 -11.88 16.14
C LEU A 146 -6.52 -12.38 16.79
N ASP A 147 -7.21 -13.27 16.08
CA ASP A 147 -8.03 -14.34 16.66
C ASP A 147 -7.39 -15.69 16.30
#